data_AF-A0A9N8YLY1-F1
#
_entry.id   AF-A0A9N8YLY1-F1
#
_cell.length_a   1.000
_cell.length_b   1.000
_cell.length_c   1.000
_cell.angle_alpha   90.00
_cell.angle_beta   90.00
_cell.angle_gamma   90.00
#
_symmetry.space_group_name_H-M   'P 1'
#
loop_
_entity.id
_entity.type
_entity.pdbx_description
1 polymer ?
#
loop_
_entity_poly.entity_id
_entity_poly.type
_entity_poly.pdbx_seq_one_letter_code
_entity_poly.pdbx_strand_id
1 'polypeptide(L)'
;MPEALIPVQLLWVNLVTDGLPATALGFNPPDHDIMRRPPRNSREPIVGKWLFFRYMIVGIYVGAATVFAYAWWFLFYTEGPQISFYQLSNFHRCSSLFPEIGCEMFTNIMANRATTMSLSVLVTIEMLNATNSLSENESLLTLPIWSNIYLVLSIILSMALHFAILYIPFFTHLFAIVPLNLAEWKAVLWISLPVIFIDEAMKFISRTFIDDISRPNPYLPRFSDLLSRVSNFSIIESTLREGEQFANAFFDTAKKIEIARALDDFGVEYIELTSPAASEQSRQDCIEICKLGLKAKILTHIRCHMDDAKIAVETGVDGVDIVIGTSSYLREFSHGKDMDYIANAATKVINFVKSKGIEVRFSSEDSFRSDLVDLLALYRTVDKLGVDRVGIADTVGCANPRQVYELVRTLRGVVSCDIECHFHNDTGCAIANAYSALEAGATHIDTSVLGIGERNGITPLGGFIARMYTANRDYNKSKYKLHMLRDLENLVADSVSVQVPFNNYITGYCAFTHKAGIHAKAILNNPSTYEILKPEDFGMTRYVSIGHRLTGWNAVKNRVEQLGLCLNDEQVKKVTAKIKELADIRPQSMEDVDNLLREYHYAVESGNVMKFENGLTATNGS
;
A
#
# COMPACT_ATOMS: atom_id res chain seq x y z
N MET A 1 50.44 20.03 -18.14
CA MET A 1 50.17 21.26 -17.36
C MET A 1 50.96 21.16 -16.07
N PRO A 2 51.32 22.28 -15.44
CA PRO A 2 51.92 22.25 -14.11
C PRO A 2 51.06 21.47 -13.13
N GLU A 3 51.66 20.96 -12.06
CA GLU A 3 50.95 20.23 -11.02
C GLU A 3 49.90 21.15 -10.38
N ALA A 4 48.63 20.79 -10.54
CA ALA A 4 47.52 21.63 -10.07
C ALA A 4 47.45 21.68 -8.54
N LEU A 5 47.81 20.58 -7.87
CA LEU A 5 47.78 20.41 -6.41
C LEU A 5 49.02 19.66 -5.94
N ILE A 6 49.60 20.08 -4.81
CA ILE A 6 50.72 19.39 -4.17
C ILE A 6 50.24 18.31 -3.17
N PRO A 7 51.05 17.30 -2.84
CA PRO A 7 50.63 16.19 -1.99
C PRO A 7 50.06 16.60 -0.62
N VAL A 8 50.63 17.63 0.01
CA VAL A 8 50.14 18.12 1.31
C VAL A 8 48.73 18.73 1.23
N GLN A 9 48.38 19.36 0.10
CA GLN A 9 47.03 19.88 -0.13
C GLN A 9 46.02 18.74 -0.31
N LEU A 10 46.37 17.70 -1.07
CA LEU A 10 45.52 16.51 -1.24
C LEU A 10 45.31 15.75 0.09
N LEU A 11 46.36 15.65 0.90
CA LEU A 11 46.27 15.05 2.24
C LEU A 11 45.30 15.82 3.13
N TRP A 12 45.37 17.16 3.11
CA TRP A 12 44.44 18.01 3.85
C TRP A 12 42.99 17.80 3.40
N VAL A 13 42.75 17.74 2.09
CA VAL A 13 41.40 17.53 1.55
C VAL A 13 40.82 16.20 2.05
N ASN A 14 41.55 15.11 1.88
CA ASN A 14 41.05 13.77 2.18
C ASN A 14 40.93 13.50 3.69
N LEU A 15 41.87 14.01 4.49
CA LEU A 15 41.90 13.69 5.92
C LEU A 15 41.07 14.66 6.77
N VAL A 16 41.07 15.94 6.42
CA VAL A 16 40.50 17.00 7.26
C VAL A 16 39.13 17.42 6.76
N THR A 17 39.03 17.84 5.50
CA THR A 17 37.75 18.38 5.00
C THR A 17 36.75 17.30 4.63
N ASP A 18 37.18 16.13 4.14
CA ASP A 18 36.27 15.04 3.74
C ASP A 18 35.92 14.08 4.90
N GLY A 19 36.86 13.85 5.83
CA GLY A 19 36.64 12.94 6.96
C GLY A 19 35.47 13.34 7.87
N LEU A 20 35.21 14.64 8.01
CA LEU A 20 34.14 15.17 8.86
C LEU A 20 32.73 14.87 8.28
N PRO A 21 32.41 15.21 7.00
CA PRO A 21 31.17 14.79 6.37
C PRO A 21 31.01 13.27 6.27
N ALA A 22 32.07 12.54 5.94
CA ALA A 22 32.01 11.07 5.85
C ALA A 22 31.58 10.43 7.18
N THR A 23 32.10 10.94 8.30
CA THR A 23 31.69 10.48 9.64
C THR A 23 30.24 10.86 9.95
N ALA A 24 29.81 12.05 9.55
CA ALA A 24 28.43 12.51 9.77
C ALA A 24 27.39 11.73 8.96
N LEU A 25 27.74 11.27 7.76
CA LEU A 25 26.90 10.36 6.96
C LEU A 25 26.71 8.99 7.64
N GLY A 26 27.56 8.61 8.60
CA GLY A 26 27.33 7.43 9.43
C GLY A 26 26.14 7.55 10.39
N PHE A 27 25.71 8.78 10.70
CA PHE A 27 24.56 9.07 11.56
C PHE A 27 23.30 9.45 10.78
N ASN A 28 23.27 9.11 9.50
CA ASN A 28 22.20 9.50 8.61
C ASN A 28 20.88 8.78 8.97
N PRO A 29 19.72 9.47 8.94
CA PRO A 29 18.44 8.81 9.11
C PRO A 29 18.22 7.79 7.98
N PRO A 30 17.42 6.74 8.22
CA PRO A 30 17.03 5.80 7.17
C PRO A 30 16.25 6.50 6.05
N ASP A 31 16.46 6.09 4.79
CA ASP A 31 15.63 6.49 3.64
C ASP A 31 14.13 6.19 3.94
N HIS A 32 13.21 7.03 3.45
CA HIS A 32 11.77 6.86 3.70
C HIS A 32 11.21 5.57 3.09
N ASP A 33 11.87 5.05 2.05
CA ASP A 33 11.49 3.83 1.36
C ASP A 33 12.32 2.60 1.79
N ILE A 34 13.20 2.71 2.79
CA ILE A 34 14.09 1.61 3.19
C ILE A 34 13.31 0.34 3.59
N MET A 35 12.14 0.53 4.21
CA MET A 35 11.24 -0.55 4.63
C MET A 35 10.36 -1.09 3.50
N ARG A 36 10.34 -0.41 2.34
CA ARG A 36 9.66 -0.85 1.11
C ARG A 36 10.60 -1.60 0.18
N ARG A 37 11.91 -1.54 0.44
CA ARG A 37 12.94 -2.27 -0.31
C ARG A 37 13.16 -3.66 0.30
N PRO A 38 13.38 -4.71 -0.50
CA PRO A 38 13.73 -6.02 0.03
C PRO A 38 15.10 -5.97 0.74
N PRO A 39 15.32 -6.81 1.77
CA PRO A 39 16.62 -6.89 2.42
C PRO A 39 17.69 -7.33 1.42
N ARG A 40 18.85 -6.65 1.47
CA ARG A 40 19.99 -6.91 0.58
C ARG A 40 20.44 -8.36 0.72
N ASN A 41 20.69 -9.03 -0.41
CA ASN A 41 21.15 -10.42 -0.40
C ASN A 41 22.60 -10.48 0.13
N SER A 42 22.90 -11.44 1.03
CA SER A 42 24.24 -11.59 1.62
C SER A 42 25.33 -11.93 0.59
N ARG A 43 24.96 -12.38 -0.61
CA ARG A 43 25.87 -12.66 -1.73
C ARG A 43 26.04 -11.51 -2.71
N GLU A 44 25.29 -10.42 -2.52
CA GLU A 44 25.35 -9.27 -3.42
C GLU A 44 26.60 -8.42 -3.12
N PRO A 45 27.37 -7.99 -4.13
CA PRO A 45 28.53 -7.14 -3.91
C PRO A 45 28.10 -5.79 -3.33
N ILE A 46 28.89 -5.23 -2.40
CA ILE A 46 28.61 -3.94 -1.73
C ILE A 46 28.51 -2.80 -2.77
N VAL A 47 29.35 -2.84 -3.81
CA VAL A 47 29.30 -1.90 -4.93
C VAL A 47 28.72 -2.62 -6.15
N GLY A 48 27.47 -2.31 -6.48
CA GLY A 48 26.81 -2.82 -7.69
C GLY A 48 27.36 -2.18 -8.96
N LYS A 49 27.07 -2.77 -10.13
CA LYS A 49 27.53 -2.24 -11.44
C LYS A 49 27.04 -0.81 -11.70
N TRP A 50 25.80 -0.51 -11.32
CA TRP A 50 25.21 0.82 -11.46
C TRP A 50 25.83 1.83 -10.50
N LEU A 51 25.99 1.46 -9.23
CA LEU A 51 26.64 2.31 -8.23
C LEU A 51 28.09 2.63 -8.61
N PHE A 52 28.84 1.64 -9.12
CA PHE A 52 30.18 1.85 -9.66
C PHE A 52 30.19 2.84 -10.84
N PHE A 53 29.22 2.73 -11.75
CA PHE A 53 29.08 3.65 -12.87
C PHE A 53 28.80 5.09 -12.43
N ARG A 54 27.94 5.28 -11.42
CA ARG A 54 27.70 6.59 -10.79
C ARG A 54 28.98 7.18 -10.20
N TYR A 55 29.72 6.39 -9.43
CA TYR A 55 31.00 6.82 -8.86
C TYR A 55 32.01 7.23 -9.93
N MET A 56 32.03 6.52 -11.06
CA MET A 56 32.89 6.88 -12.19
C MET A 56 32.51 8.25 -12.81
N ILE A 57 31.22 8.51 -13.02
CA ILE A 57 30.74 9.78 -13.58
C ILE A 57 31.09 10.94 -12.63
N VAL A 58 30.74 10.82 -11.36
CA VAL A 58 30.98 11.88 -10.37
C VAL A 58 32.49 12.10 -10.19
N GLY A 59 33.28 11.03 -10.08
CA GLY A 59 34.74 11.11 -9.95
C GLY A 59 35.43 11.73 -11.16
N ILE A 60 34.99 11.40 -12.39
CA ILE A 60 35.48 12.03 -13.62
C ILE A 60 35.17 13.53 -13.60
N TYR A 61 33.95 13.91 -13.20
CA TYR A 61 33.57 15.32 -13.09
C TYR A 61 34.44 16.06 -12.06
N VAL A 62 34.61 15.51 -10.86
CA VAL A 62 35.43 16.11 -9.79
C VAL A 62 36.86 16.35 -10.28
N GLY A 63 37.48 15.34 -10.91
CA GLY A 63 38.82 15.44 -11.46
C GLY A 63 38.92 16.48 -12.58
N ALA A 64 37.99 16.44 -13.54
CA ALA A 64 37.95 17.37 -14.67
C ALA A 64 37.73 18.82 -14.20
N ALA A 65 36.81 19.05 -13.26
CA ALA A 65 36.50 20.37 -12.72
C ALA A 65 37.68 20.96 -11.93
N THR A 66 38.39 20.13 -11.15
CA THR A 66 39.58 20.56 -10.40
C THR A 66 40.71 21.01 -11.32
N VAL A 67 40.98 20.24 -12.38
CA VAL A 67 41.98 20.58 -13.40
C VAL A 67 41.52 21.77 -14.26
N PHE A 68 40.23 21.83 -14.58
CA PHE A 68 39.64 22.94 -15.32
C PHE A 68 39.74 24.24 -14.53
N ALA A 69 39.56 24.25 -13.21
CA ALA A 69 39.72 25.44 -12.38
C ALA A 69 41.14 26.02 -12.46
N TYR A 70 42.16 25.15 -12.49
CA TYR A 70 43.55 25.53 -12.70
C TYR A 70 43.72 26.22 -14.05
N ALA A 71 43.26 25.57 -15.12
CA ALA A 71 43.39 26.07 -16.48
C ALA A 71 42.55 27.34 -16.68
N TRP A 72 41.36 27.42 -16.09
CA TRP A 72 40.45 28.54 -16.21
C TRP A 72 41.07 29.84 -15.70
N TRP A 73 41.80 29.78 -14.58
CA TRP A 73 42.50 30.94 -14.04
C TRP A 73 43.57 31.47 -15.00
N PHE A 74 44.31 30.59 -15.68
CA PHE A 74 45.34 30.98 -16.66
C PHE A 74 44.77 31.44 -18.01
N LEU A 75 43.67 30.83 -18.46
CA LEU A 75 43.16 30.99 -19.82
C LEU A 75 42.02 32.02 -19.95
N PHE A 76 41.14 32.09 -18.95
CA PHE A 76 39.84 32.78 -19.08
C PHE A 76 39.61 33.87 -18.03
N TYR A 77 40.32 33.86 -16.91
CA TYR A 77 40.13 34.89 -15.89
C TYR A 77 40.69 36.23 -16.35
N THR A 78 39.88 37.29 -16.26
CA THR A 78 40.22 38.60 -16.82
C THR A 78 41.41 39.26 -16.15
N GLU A 79 41.62 39.03 -14.86
CA GLU A 79 42.80 39.51 -14.10
C GLU A 79 43.96 38.48 -14.09
N GLY A 80 43.78 37.35 -14.78
CA GLY A 80 44.81 36.35 -15.00
C GLY A 80 45.69 36.68 -16.21
N PRO A 81 46.69 35.83 -16.50
CA PRO A 81 47.65 36.05 -17.59
C PRO A 81 47.07 35.83 -18.99
N GLN A 82 45.87 35.27 -19.12
CA GLN A 82 45.14 35.05 -20.39
C GLN A 82 45.99 34.37 -21.49
N ILE A 83 46.74 33.34 -21.10
CA ILE A 83 47.56 32.55 -22.03
C ILE A 83 46.69 31.58 -22.82
N SER A 84 47.24 30.97 -23.86
CA SER A 84 46.57 29.90 -24.61
C SER A 84 46.77 28.52 -23.96
N PHE A 85 45.85 27.58 -24.24
CA PHE A 85 45.98 26.20 -23.76
C PHE A 85 47.27 25.53 -24.26
N TYR A 86 47.72 25.89 -25.47
CA TYR A 86 48.97 25.39 -26.03
C TYR A 86 50.20 25.81 -25.21
N GLN A 87 50.21 27.06 -24.73
CA GLN A 87 51.27 27.57 -23.85
C GLN A 87 51.24 26.90 -22.47
N LEU A 88 50.04 26.74 -21.88
CA LEU A 88 49.87 26.09 -20.57
C LEU A 88 50.24 24.60 -20.58
N SER A 89 49.92 23.88 -21.66
CA SER A 89 50.25 22.46 -21.79
C SER A 89 51.74 22.21 -22.03
N ASN A 90 52.44 23.14 -22.69
CA ASN A 90 53.88 23.05 -23.01
C ASN A 90 54.78 23.86 -22.05
N PHE A 91 54.35 24.04 -20.80
CA PHE A 91 55.06 24.87 -19.81
C PHE A 91 56.54 24.47 -19.58
N HIS A 92 56.89 23.17 -19.68
CA HIS A 92 58.28 22.69 -19.53
C HIS A 92 59.24 23.27 -20.58
N ARG A 93 58.72 23.68 -21.74
CA ARG A 93 59.50 24.30 -22.82
C ARG A 93 59.24 25.80 -22.92
N CYS A 94 58.63 26.41 -21.90
CA CYS A 94 58.27 27.83 -21.91
C CYS A 94 59.46 28.74 -22.29
N SER A 95 60.65 28.48 -21.73
CA SER A 95 61.85 29.30 -21.99
C SER A 95 62.37 29.22 -23.42
N SER A 96 62.03 28.17 -24.18
CA SER A 96 62.45 27.97 -25.57
C SER A 96 61.36 28.30 -26.59
N LEU A 97 60.09 28.04 -26.27
CA LEU A 97 58.97 28.24 -27.19
C LEU A 97 58.31 29.62 -27.04
N PHE A 98 58.29 30.21 -25.84
CA PHE A 98 57.54 31.44 -25.55
C PHE A 98 58.29 32.38 -24.58
N PRO A 99 59.50 32.85 -24.91
CA PRO A 99 60.30 33.69 -24.01
C PRO A 99 59.62 35.04 -23.70
N GLU A 100 58.74 35.52 -24.57
CA GLU A 100 58.06 36.82 -24.48
C GLU A 100 57.03 36.92 -23.34
N ILE A 101 56.53 35.78 -22.85
CA ILE A 101 55.42 35.73 -21.88
C ILE A 101 55.93 35.62 -20.44
N GLY A 102 57.20 35.24 -20.24
CA GLY A 102 57.82 35.07 -18.93
C GLY A 102 57.37 33.80 -18.20
N CYS A 103 58.31 32.88 -17.94
CA CYS A 103 57.99 31.56 -17.37
C CYS A 103 57.81 31.58 -15.84
N GLU A 104 58.12 32.68 -15.17
CA GLU A 104 57.99 32.84 -13.72
C GLU A 104 56.53 32.74 -13.26
N MET A 105 55.55 32.97 -14.14
CA MET A 105 54.12 32.83 -13.80
C MET A 105 53.73 31.41 -13.37
N PHE A 106 54.51 30.39 -13.74
CA PHE A 106 54.27 29.00 -13.36
C PHE A 106 54.93 28.60 -12.04
N THR A 107 55.72 29.48 -11.43
CA THR A 107 56.44 29.22 -10.17
C THR A 107 56.22 30.28 -9.09
N ASN A 108 55.65 31.43 -9.45
CA ASN A 108 55.41 32.56 -8.54
C ASN A 108 54.00 32.53 -7.91
N ILE A 109 53.58 33.67 -7.36
CA ILE A 109 52.25 33.87 -6.73
C ILE A 109 51.09 33.51 -7.67
N MET A 110 51.26 33.66 -8.99
CA MET A 110 50.25 33.32 -9.99
C MET A 110 49.97 31.81 -10.02
N ALA A 111 51.02 30.99 -9.96
CA ALA A 111 50.88 29.54 -9.84
C ALA A 111 50.16 29.16 -8.55
N ASN A 112 50.52 29.80 -7.43
CA ASN A 112 49.85 29.56 -6.15
C ASN A 112 48.36 29.94 -6.20
N ARG A 113 47.98 31.02 -6.90
CA ARG A 113 46.56 31.40 -7.10
C ARG A 113 45.80 30.35 -7.91
N ALA A 114 46.35 29.88 -9.02
CA ALA A 114 45.72 28.83 -9.83
C ALA A 114 45.57 27.51 -9.05
N THR A 115 46.58 27.13 -8.28
CA THR A 115 46.52 25.99 -7.35
C THR A 115 45.46 26.20 -6.27
N THR A 116 45.32 27.43 -5.76
CA THR A 116 44.29 27.75 -4.77
C THR A 116 42.87 27.64 -5.34
N MET A 117 42.68 28.01 -6.61
CA MET A 117 41.42 27.82 -7.33
C MET A 117 41.06 26.33 -7.44
N SER A 118 42.01 25.49 -7.85
CA SER A 118 41.80 24.02 -7.89
C SER A 118 41.47 23.44 -6.52
N LEU A 119 42.22 23.84 -5.49
CA LEU A 119 42.00 23.36 -4.13
C LEU A 119 40.60 23.73 -3.62
N SER A 120 40.20 24.98 -3.86
CA SER A 120 38.90 25.48 -3.41
C SER A 120 37.74 24.88 -4.19
N VAL A 121 37.91 24.62 -5.50
CA VAL A 121 36.92 23.88 -6.30
C VAL A 121 36.77 22.45 -5.82
N LEU A 122 37.87 21.75 -5.55
CA LEU A 122 37.85 20.38 -5.05
C LEU A 122 37.11 20.30 -3.71
N VAL A 123 37.51 21.11 -2.71
CA VAL A 123 36.84 21.13 -1.40
C VAL A 123 35.37 21.47 -1.52
N THR A 124 35.03 22.50 -2.32
CA THR A 124 33.63 22.92 -2.49
C THR A 124 32.80 21.83 -3.19
N ILE A 125 33.34 21.15 -4.21
CA ILE A 125 32.67 20.03 -4.87
C ILE A 125 32.40 18.90 -3.89
N GLU A 126 33.38 18.51 -3.06
CA GLU A 126 33.19 17.45 -2.08
C GLU A 126 32.10 17.81 -1.05
N MET A 127 32.04 19.07 -0.60
CA MET A 127 30.98 19.51 0.31
C MET A 127 29.59 19.44 -0.34
N LEU A 128 29.48 19.83 -1.61
CA LEU A 128 28.22 19.73 -2.36
C LEU A 128 27.86 18.25 -2.64
N ASN A 129 28.84 17.42 -2.97
CA ASN A 129 28.64 15.99 -3.20
C ASN A 129 28.21 15.25 -1.92
N ALA A 130 28.74 15.67 -0.76
CA ALA A 130 28.33 15.15 0.55
C ALA A 130 26.85 15.46 0.83
N THR A 131 26.33 16.62 0.40
CA THR A 131 24.89 16.89 0.52
C THR A 131 24.05 15.92 -0.29
N ASN A 132 24.45 15.63 -1.52
CA ASN A 132 23.77 14.63 -2.35
C ASN A 132 23.87 13.22 -1.79
N SER A 133 24.97 12.89 -1.11
CA SER A 133 25.18 11.60 -0.48
C SER A 133 24.29 11.36 0.76
N LEU A 134 23.45 12.34 1.15
CA LEU A 134 22.42 12.18 2.18
C LEU A 134 21.43 11.05 1.86
N SER A 135 21.21 10.73 0.58
CA SER A 135 20.50 9.52 0.19
C SER A 135 21.06 9.03 -1.12
N GLU A 136 21.21 7.71 -1.26
CA GLU A 136 21.66 7.10 -2.50
C GLU A 136 20.65 7.35 -3.64
N ASN A 137 19.36 7.37 -3.31
CA ASN A 137 18.26 7.33 -4.29
C ASN A 137 17.21 8.43 -4.11
N GLU A 138 17.01 8.98 -2.91
CA GLU A 138 16.09 10.09 -2.72
C GLU A 138 16.67 11.41 -3.21
N SER A 139 15.76 12.27 -3.68
CA SER A 139 16.11 13.62 -4.13
C SER A 139 16.45 14.49 -2.93
N LEU A 140 17.39 15.42 -3.11
CA LEU A 140 17.61 16.50 -2.12
C LEU A 140 16.35 17.36 -1.89
N LEU A 141 15.41 17.38 -2.84
CA LEU A 141 14.14 18.10 -2.71
C LEU A 141 13.15 17.39 -1.78
N THR A 142 13.22 16.06 -1.69
CA THR A 142 12.33 15.25 -0.84
C THR A 142 12.94 15.01 0.54
N LEU A 143 14.26 14.82 0.60
CA LEU A 143 15.02 14.69 1.83
C LEU A 143 15.92 15.92 2.00
N PRO A 144 15.47 16.96 2.70
CA PRO A 144 16.24 18.19 2.83
C PRO A 144 17.48 17.97 3.70
N ILE A 145 18.54 18.75 3.47
CA ILE A 145 19.83 18.65 4.19
C ILE A 145 19.72 18.74 5.71
N TRP A 146 18.68 19.41 6.22
CA TRP A 146 18.42 19.56 7.66
C TRP A 146 17.99 18.27 8.34
N SER A 147 17.66 17.23 7.56
CA SER A 147 17.34 15.89 8.07
C SER A 147 18.52 15.26 8.82
N ASN A 148 19.75 15.66 8.49
CA ASN A 148 20.95 15.28 9.22
C ASN A 148 21.71 16.54 9.65
N ILE A 149 21.42 17.03 10.86
CA ILE A 149 22.07 18.21 11.42
C ILE A 149 23.58 18.01 11.60
N TYR A 150 24.04 16.78 11.83
CA TYR A 150 25.47 16.48 11.94
C TYR A 150 26.19 16.71 10.62
N LEU A 151 25.58 16.36 9.48
CA LEU A 151 26.14 16.62 8.16
C LEU A 151 26.27 18.11 7.89
N VAL A 152 25.25 18.90 8.24
CA VAL A 152 25.28 20.37 8.10
C VAL A 152 26.40 20.98 8.93
N LEU A 153 26.54 20.55 10.19
CA LEU A 153 27.62 21.02 11.08
C LEU A 153 29.01 20.62 10.56
N SER A 154 29.17 19.39 10.05
CA SER A 154 30.42 18.93 9.46
C SER A 154 30.80 19.71 8.20
N ILE A 155 29.84 20.04 7.33
CA ILE A 155 30.08 20.86 6.13
C ILE A 155 30.50 22.29 6.53
N ILE A 156 29.79 22.90 7.49
CA ILE A 156 30.13 24.24 8.00
C ILE A 156 31.55 24.24 8.58
N LEU A 157 31.87 23.24 9.41
CA LEU A 157 33.20 23.12 10.01
C LEU A 157 34.29 22.89 8.95
N SER A 158 34.04 22.04 7.95
CA SER A 158 34.99 21.76 6.87
C SER A 158 35.25 23.00 6.01
N MET A 159 34.21 23.76 5.69
CA MET A 159 34.35 25.04 4.99
C MET A 159 35.08 26.08 5.86
N ALA A 160 34.81 26.15 7.16
CA ALA A 160 35.51 27.05 8.08
C ALA A 160 37.01 26.73 8.16
N LEU A 161 37.37 25.44 8.21
CA LEU A 161 38.76 24.98 8.17
C LEU A 161 39.42 25.31 6.83
N HIS A 162 38.69 25.20 5.72
CA HIS A 162 39.17 25.61 4.40
C HIS A 162 39.41 27.13 4.31
N PHE A 163 38.50 27.95 4.85
CA PHE A 163 38.72 29.39 4.96
C PHE A 163 39.93 29.71 5.85
N ALA A 164 40.14 28.95 6.93
CA ALA A 164 41.31 29.13 7.78
C ALA A 164 42.62 28.91 7.02
N ILE A 165 42.72 27.90 6.15
CA ILE A 165 43.95 27.70 5.36
C ILE A 165 44.20 28.83 4.34
N LEU A 166 43.15 29.44 3.82
CA LEU A 166 43.23 30.48 2.78
C LEU A 166 43.57 31.87 3.34
N TYR A 167 43.12 32.19 4.54
CA TYR A 167 43.17 33.55 5.07
C TYR A 167 44.07 33.72 6.31
N ILE A 168 44.59 32.63 6.89
CA ILE A 168 45.57 32.70 7.98
C ILE A 168 46.99 32.59 7.39
N PRO A 169 47.87 33.60 7.60
CA PRO A 169 49.20 33.66 6.98
C PRO A 169 50.07 32.40 7.19
N PHE A 170 49.98 31.79 8.38
CA PHE A 170 50.73 30.57 8.70
C PHE A 170 50.42 29.44 7.72
N PHE A 171 49.13 29.19 7.45
CA PHE A 171 48.71 28.11 6.56
C PHE A 171 48.96 28.45 5.08
N THR A 172 48.79 29.70 4.67
CA THR A 172 49.07 30.10 3.27
C THR A 172 50.51 29.84 2.85
N HIS A 173 51.47 30.00 3.78
CA HIS A 173 52.87 29.65 3.55
C HIS A 173 53.10 28.13 3.53
N LEU A 174 52.51 27.40 4.47
CA LEU A 174 52.67 25.94 4.58
C LEU A 174 52.12 25.21 3.34
N PHE A 175 50.98 25.66 2.83
CA PHE A 175 50.28 25.04 1.70
C PHE A 175 50.60 25.68 0.34
N ALA A 176 51.46 26.72 0.28
CA ALA A 176 51.77 27.46 -0.93
C ALA A 176 50.50 27.97 -1.68
N ILE A 177 49.57 28.59 -0.94
CA ILE A 177 48.29 29.10 -1.45
C ILE A 177 48.12 30.59 -1.15
N VAL A 178 47.17 31.24 -1.82
CA VAL A 178 46.95 32.70 -1.75
C VAL A 178 45.45 32.97 -1.56
N PRO A 179 45.04 33.94 -0.74
CA PRO A 179 43.63 34.25 -0.54
C PRO A 179 42.91 34.60 -1.85
N LEU A 180 41.71 34.05 -2.02
CA LEU A 180 40.84 34.29 -3.16
C LEU A 180 40.00 35.56 -2.98
N ASN A 181 39.74 36.26 -4.08
CA ASN A 181 38.82 37.38 -4.14
C ASN A 181 37.37 36.92 -4.43
N LEU A 182 36.42 37.85 -4.45
CA LEU A 182 35.00 37.54 -4.65
C LEU A 182 34.70 36.98 -6.05
N ALA A 183 35.41 37.43 -7.08
CA ALA A 183 35.21 36.95 -8.46
C ALA A 183 35.72 35.51 -8.62
N GLU A 184 36.88 35.22 -8.04
CA GLU A 184 37.46 33.88 -7.93
C GLU A 184 36.51 32.94 -7.17
N TRP A 185 35.95 33.36 -6.02
CA TRP A 185 34.95 32.56 -5.30
C TRP A 185 33.65 32.33 -6.09
N LYS A 186 33.19 33.29 -6.88
CA LYS A 186 32.05 33.08 -7.79
C LYS A 186 32.37 32.00 -8.83
N ALA A 187 33.58 32.01 -9.37
CA ALA A 187 34.02 30.97 -10.30
C ALA A 187 34.15 29.60 -9.61
N VAL A 188 34.68 29.55 -8.38
CA VAL A 188 34.70 28.32 -7.56
C VAL A 188 33.30 27.74 -7.42
N LEU A 189 32.33 28.54 -6.97
CA LEU A 189 30.94 28.08 -6.82
C LEU A 189 30.32 27.64 -8.15
N TRP A 190 30.56 28.38 -9.23
CA TRP A 190 29.99 28.07 -10.55
C TRP A 190 30.55 26.76 -11.15
N ILE A 191 31.85 26.50 -10.95
CA ILE A 191 32.49 25.25 -11.36
C ILE A 191 32.06 24.09 -10.45
N SER A 192 31.78 24.34 -9.17
CA SER A 192 31.41 23.28 -8.22
C SER A 192 29.94 22.87 -8.29
N LEU A 193 29.01 23.80 -8.55
CA LEU A 193 27.56 23.57 -8.50
C LEU A 193 27.04 22.41 -9.39
N PRO A 194 27.55 22.16 -10.62
CA PRO A 194 27.01 21.12 -11.49
C PRO A 194 27.05 19.70 -10.92
N VAL A 195 27.92 19.41 -9.95
CA VAL A 195 27.95 18.10 -9.27
C VAL A 195 26.60 17.75 -8.65
N ILE A 196 25.86 18.76 -8.17
CA ILE A 196 24.53 18.55 -7.58
C ILE A 196 23.57 17.99 -8.61
N PHE A 197 23.51 18.66 -9.77
CA PHE A 197 22.61 18.32 -10.86
C PHE A 197 22.98 17.01 -11.53
N ILE A 198 24.28 16.71 -11.66
CA ILE A 198 24.75 15.45 -12.22
C ILE A 198 24.26 14.28 -11.36
N ASP A 199 24.51 14.31 -10.05
CA ASP A 199 24.08 13.19 -9.21
C ASP A 199 22.55 13.15 -9.01
N GLU A 200 21.84 14.29 -8.97
CA GLU A 200 20.37 14.29 -8.95
C GLU A 200 19.76 13.71 -10.24
N ALA A 201 20.37 13.98 -11.41
CA ALA A 201 19.96 13.35 -12.67
C ALA A 201 20.22 11.83 -12.64
N MET A 202 21.34 11.39 -12.07
CA MET A 202 21.64 9.96 -11.90
C MET A 202 20.66 9.29 -10.93
N LYS A 203 20.27 9.95 -9.84
CA LYS A 203 19.22 9.49 -8.93
C LYS A 203 17.86 9.42 -9.61
N PHE A 204 17.52 10.40 -10.44
CA PHE A 204 16.30 10.38 -11.24
C PHE A 204 16.27 9.19 -12.20
N ILE A 205 17.38 8.91 -12.89
CA ILE A 205 17.52 7.72 -13.76
C ILE A 205 17.40 6.44 -12.91
N SER A 206 18.00 6.40 -11.73
CA SER A 206 17.88 5.28 -10.79
C SER A 206 16.41 5.01 -10.48
N ARG A 207 15.68 6.01 -9.96
CA ARG A 207 14.25 5.89 -9.61
C ARG A 207 13.33 5.53 -10.77
N THR A 208 13.66 5.98 -11.98
CA THR A 208 12.76 5.87 -13.14
C THR A 208 13.00 4.62 -13.97
N PHE A 209 14.25 4.17 -14.09
CA PHE A 209 14.65 3.16 -15.07
C PHE A 209 15.41 1.96 -14.49
N ILE A 210 15.91 2.02 -13.25
CA ILE A 210 16.83 1.01 -12.71
C ILE A 210 16.31 0.41 -11.41
N ASP A 211 15.91 1.27 -10.47
CA ASP A 211 15.19 0.88 -9.28
C ASP A 211 13.76 0.54 -9.70
N ASP A 212 13.53 -0.76 -9.78
CA ASP A 212 12.24 -1.42 -9.93
C ASP A 212 11.43 -1.20 -8.62
N ILE A 213 11.12 0.07 -8.27
CA ILE A 213 10.39 0.49 -7.05
C ILE A 213 8.91 0.04 -7.09
N SER A 214 8.54 -0.75 -8.09
CA SER A 214 7.33 -1.54 -8.10
C SER A 214 7.65 -3.00 -8.43
N ARG A 215 8.35 -3.69 -7.54
CA ARG A 215 8.00 -5.11 -7.32
C ARG A 215 6.95 -5.16 -6.23
N PRO A 216 5.66 -4.98 -6.56
CA PRO A 216 4.65 -5.46 -5.64
C PRO A 216 4.95 -6.96 -5.50
N ASN A 217 4.99 -7.51 -4.28
CA ASN A 217 5.20 -8.93 -3.94
C ASN A 217 6.07 -9.76 -4.95
N PRO A 218 7.21 -10.38 -4.60
CA PRO A 218 8.00 -11.20 -5.54
C PRO A 218 7.24 -12.33 -6.28
N TYR A 219 5.99 -12.61 -5.89
CA TYR A 219 5.04 -13.50 -6.57
C TYR A 219 3.94 -12.81 -7.40
N LEU A 220 3.86 -11.48 -7.44
CA LEU A 220 2.95 -10.78 -8.34
C LEU A 220 3.47 -10.89 -9.77
N PRO A 221 2.60 -11.19 -10.74
CA PRO A 221 3.01 -11.46 -12.09
C PRO A 221 3.71 -10.22 -12.68
N ARG A 222 4.88 -10.44 -13.31
CA ARG A 222 5.70 -9.39 -13.97
C ARG A 222 4.99 -8.64 -15.09
N PHE A 223 3.81 -9.11 -15.47
CA PHE A 223 2.86 -8.42 -16.33
C PHE A 223 1.58 -8.27 -15.52
N SER A 224 1.00 -7.06 -15.46
CA SER A 224 -0.39 -6.94 -15.07
C SER A 224 -1.18 -7.82 -16.03
N ASP A 225 -1.78 -8.90 -15.55
CA ASP A 225 -2.70 -9.67 -16.37
C ASP A 225 -3.79 -8.69 -16.81
N LEU A 226 -3.77 -8.27 -18.08
CA LEU A 226 -4.66 -7.22 -18.60
C LEU A 226 -6.13 -7.61 -18.48
N LEU A 227 -6.39 -8.91 -18.31
CA LEU A 227 -7.72 -9.45 -18.09
C LEU A 227 -8.14 -9.39 -16.62
N SER A 228 -7.21 -9.27 -15.67
CA SER A 228 -7.53 -9.20 -14.24
C SER A 228 -8.35 -7.94 -13.92
N ARG A 229 -9.41 -8.13 -13.12
CA ARG A 229 -10.38 -7.09 -12.74
C ARG A 229 -10.33 -6.74 -11.26
N VAL A 230 -9.27 -7.13 -10.55
CA VAL A 230 -9.12 -6.89 -9.10
C VAL A 230 -9.13 -5.41 -8.69
N SER A 231 -8.96 -4.48 -9.61
CA SER A 231 -9.09 -3.03 -9.38
C SER A 231 -10.12 -2.36 -10.30
N ASN A 232 -11.03 -3.15 -10.90
CA ASN A 232 -12.10 -2.67 -11.76
C ASN A 232 -13.21 -3.74 -11.87
N PHE A 233 -14.01 -3.87 -10.81
CA PHE A 233 -15.11 -4.81 -10.66
C PHE A 233 -16.33 -4.11 -10.09
N SER A 234 -17.50 -4.75 -10.20
CA SER A 234 -18.75 -4.33 -9.58
C SER A 234 -19.24 -5.35 -8.56
N ILE A 235 -19.97 -4.89 -7.54
CA ILE A 235 -20.66 -5.75 -6.57
C ILE A 235 -22.13 -5.87 -6.98
N ILE A 236 -22.62 -7.10 -7.00
CA ILE A 236 -24.05 -7.40 -7.02
C ILE A 236 -24.43 -7.82 -5.61
N GLU A 237 -25.09 -6.92 -4.89
CA GLU A 237 -25.46 -7.15 -3.51
C GLU A 237 -26.79 -7.91 -3.45
N SER A 238 -26.72 -9.14 -2.97
CA SER A 238 -27.80 -10.13 -3.01
C SER A 238 -28.40 -10.38 -1.62
N THR A 239 -28.21 -9.48 -0.65
CA THR A 239 -28.87 -9.59 0.67
C THR A 239 -30.39 -9.71 0.55
N LEU A 240 -30.98 -9.03 -0.45
CA LEU A 240 -32.43 -8.99 -0.70
C LEU A 240 -32.90 -10.04 -1.72
N ARG A 241 -32.05 -11.01 -2.06
CA ARG A 241 -32.38 -12.18 -2.87
C ARG A 241 -31.86 -13.44 -2.21
N GLU A 242 -30.54 -13.59 -2.12
CA GLU A 242 -29.88 -14.74 -1.52
C GLU A 242 -30.07 -14.71 -0.02
N GLY A 243 -29.92 -13.53 0.59
CA GLY A 243 -30.14 -13.36 2.03
C GLY A 243 -31.56 -13.68 2.50
N GLU A 244 -32.58 -13.61 1.63
CA GLU A 244 -33.94 -14.06 1.94
C GLU A 244 -34.05 -15.59 2.08
N GLN A 245 -33.07 -16.35 1.59
CA GLN A 245 -32.98 -17.81 1.78
C GLN A 245 -32.34 -18.21 3.11
N PHE A 246 -31.82 -17.24 3.88
CA PHE A 246 -31.32 -17.50 5.21
C PHE A 246 -32.45 -17.92 6.15
N ALA A 247 -32.20 -18.93 6.99
CA ALA A 247 -33.24 -19.60 7.80
C ALA A 247 -34.09 -18.66 8.68
N ASN A 248 -33.53 -17.53 9.12
CA ASN A 248 -34.21 -16.53 9.96
C ASN A 248 -34.52 -15.22 9.23
N ALA A 249 -34.39 -15.15 7.90
CA ALA A 249 -34.68 -13.95 7.14
C ALA A 249 -36.17 -13.85 6.80
N PHE A 250 -36.85 -12.85 7.37
CA PHE A 250 -38.25 -12.53 7.11
C PHE A 250 -38.41 -11.01 6.95
N PHE A 251 -37.76 -10.45 5.93
CA PHE A 251 -37.79 -9.01 5.70
C PHE A 251 -39.17 -8.55 5.20
N ASP A 252 -39.76 -7.59 5.91
CA ASP A 252 -40.92 -6.86 5.40
C ASP A 252 -40.48 -5.76 4.42
N THR A 253 -41.45 -5.16 3.71
CA THR A 253 -41.17 -4.11 2.71
C THR A 253 -40.37 -2.95 3.30
N ALA A 254 -40.71 -2.51 4.51
CA ALA A 254 -40.03 -1.41 5.17
C ALA A 254 -38.55 -1.74 5.41
N LYS A 255 -38.26 -2.96 5.88
CA LYS A 255 -36.90 -3.41 6.12
C LYS A 255 -36.12 -3.59 4.82
N LYS A 256 -36.74 -4.12 3.76
CA LYS A 256 -36.08 -4.23 2.44
C LYS A 256 -35.71 -2.85 1.89
N ILE A 257 -36.60 -1.86 2.02
CA ILE A 257 -36.32 -0.46 1.63
C ILE A 257 -35.17 0.12 2.46
N GLU A 258 -35.13 -0.12 3.76
CA GLU A 258 -34.06 0.33 4.65
C GLU A 258 -32.70 -0.26 4.25
N ILE A 259 -32.64 -1.57 4.03
CA ILE A 259 -31.43 -2.27 3.57
C ILE A 259 -31.01 -1.76 2.18
N ALA A 260 -31.94 -1.64 1.23
CA ALA A 260 -31.62 -1.17 -0.12
C ALA A 260 -31.02 0.24 -0.13
N ARG A 261 -31.55 1.15 0.69
CA ARG A 261 -30.99 2.51 0.85
C ARG A 261 -29.60 2.48 1.50
N ALA A 262 -29.41 1.66 2.53
CA ALA A 262 -28.11 1.52 3.18
C ALA A 262 -27.03 0.96 2.24
N LEU A 263 -27.41 0.01 1.37
CA LEU A 263 -26.55 -0.54 0.33
C LEU A 263 -26.20 0.49 -0.75
N ASP A 264 -27.18 1.24 -1.24
CA ASP A 264 -26.96 2.34 -2.19
C ASP A 264 -26.03 3.42 -1.61
N ASP A 265 -26.25 3.78 -0.34
CA ASP A 265 -25.40 4.73 0.35
C ASP A 265 -23.98 4.22 0.58
N PHE A 266 -23.80 2.92 0.84
CA PHE A 266 -22.49 2.28 0.93
C PHE A 266 -21.71 2.35 -0.39
N GLY A 267 -22.43 2.29 -1.52
CA GLY A 267 -21.91 2.51 -2.87
C GLY A 267 -21.80 1.25 -3.73
N VAL A 268 -22.60 0.20 -3.45
CA VAL A 268 -22.68 -0.95 -4.36
C VAL A 268 -23.34 -0.55 -5.68
N GLU A 269 -22.94 -1.18 -6.78
CA GLU A 269 -23.41 -0.82 -8.12
C GLU A 269 -24.74 -1.47 -8.47
N TYR A 270 -25.00 -2.65 -7.92
CA TYR A 270 -26.21 -3.41 -8.15
C TYR A 270 -26.75 -3.97 -6.85
N ILE A 271 -28.07 -3.99 -6.75
CA ILE A 271 -28.80 -4.69 -5.68
C ILE A 271 -29.75 -5.67 -6.35
N GLU A 272 -29.63 -6.94 -6.00
CA GLU A 272 -30.48 -8.01 -6.55
C GLU A 272 -31.63 -8.33 -5.59
N LEU A 273 -32.84 -8.40 -6.15
CA LEU A 273 -34.07 -8.70 -5.44
C LEU A 273 -34.60 -10.09 -5.79
N THR A 274 -35.25 -10.72 -4.83
CA THR A 274 -36.05 -11.94 -5.03
C THR A 274 -36.99 -11.79 -6.22
N SER A 275 -37.16 -12.87 -7.00
CA SER A 275 -38.01 -12.88 -8.19
C SER A 275 -39.41 -12.31 -7.89
N PRO A 276 -39.93 -11.35 -8.68
CA PRO A 276 -41.29 -10.83 -8.49
C PRO A 276 -42.35 -11.89 -8.81
N ALA A 277 -41.97 -13.02 -9.44
CA ALA A 277 -42.85 -14.16 -9.64
C ALA A 277 -42.93 -15.10 -8.42
N ALA A 278 -42.11 -14.90 -7.38
CA ALA A 278 -42.09 -15.76 -6.20
C ALA A 278 -43.34 -15.60 -5.33
N SER A 279 -43.81 -14.36 -5.13
CA SER A 279 -45.03 -14.05 -4.41
C SER A 279 -45.55 -12.67 -4.78
N GLU A 280 -46.83 -12.38 -4.46
CA GLU A 280 -47.38 -11.04 -4.66
C GLU A 280 -46.64 -9.99 -3.83
N GLN A 281 -46.20 -10.32 -2.61
CA GLN A 281 -45.41 -9.41 -1.79
C GLN A 281 -44.04 -9.13 -2.43
N SER A 282 -43.35 -10.15 -2.96
CA SER A 282 -42.09 -9.98 -3.69
C SER A 282 -42.26 -9.07 -4.90
N ARG A 283 -43.40 -9.16 -5.61
CA ARG A 283 -43.74 -8.26 -6.73
C ARG A 283 -43.89 -6.82 -6.27
N GLN A 284 -44.64 -6.58 -5.18
CA GLN A 284 -44.83 -5.23 -4.64
C GLN A 284 -43.53 -4.64 -4.10
N ASP A 285 -42.73 -5.43 -3.36
CA ASP A 285 -41.43 -5.00 -2.83
C ASP A 285 -40.49 -4.59 -3.97
N CYS A 286 -40.45 -5.38 -5.05
CA CYS A 286 -39.65 -5.09 -6.24
C CYS A 286 -40.06 -3.75 -6.88
N ILE A 287 -41.37 -3.53 -7.07
CA ILE A 287 -41.92 -2.27 -7.59
C ILE A 287 -41.57 -1.09 -6.70
N GLU A 288 -41.73 -1.21 -5.38
CA GLU A 288 -41.48 -0.13 -4.44
C GLU A 288 -39.99 0.25 -4.37
N ILE A 289 -39.09 -0.74 -4.39
CA ILE A 289 -37.64 -0.48 -4.40
C ILE A 289 -37.21 0.21 -5.71
N CYS A 290 -37.74 -0.20 -6.87
CA CYS A 290 -37.43 0.44 -8.15
C CYS A 290 -37.86 1.93 -8.19
N LYS A 291 -38.88 2.32 -7.42
CA LYS A 291 -39.36 3.72 -7.34
C LYS A 291 -38.53 4.62 -6.41
N LEU A 292 -37.57 4.07 -5.65
CA LEU A 292 -36.81 4.84 -4.67
C LEU A 292 -35.81 5.83 -5.29
N GLY A 293 -35.47 5.67 -6.57
CA GLY A 293 -34.47 6.52 -7.24
C GLY A 293 -33.06 6.31 -6.71
N LEU A 294 -32.70 5.06 -6.38
CA LEU A 294 -31.36 4.67 -5.96
C LEU A 294 -30.35 4.88 -7.10
N LYS A 295 -29.06 5.03 -6.76
CA LYS A 295 -27.98 5.12 -7.75
C LYS A 295 -27.57 3.73 -8.24
N ALA A 296 -27.61 2.74 -7.35
CA ALA A 296 -27.43 1.33 -7.66
C ALA A 296 -28.53 0.86 -8.61
N LYS A 297 -28.16 0.05 -9.60
CA LYS A 297 -29.12 -0.59 -10.50
C LYS A 297 -29.84 -1.73 -9.77
N ILE A 298 -31.14 -1.82 -9.98
CA ILE A 298 -31.98 -2.84 -9.35
C ILE A 298 -32.14 -4.00 -10.29
N LEU A 299 -31.67 -5.16 -9.84
CA LEU A 299 -31.72 -6.41 -10.56
C LEU A 299 -32.75 -7.35 -9.95
N THR A 300 -33.26 -8.28 -10.74
CA THR A 300 -33.96 -9.46 -10.23
C THR A 300 -33.59 -10.69 -11.04
N HIS A 301 -33.98 -11.87 -10.56
CA HIS A 301 -33.81 -13.13 -11.25
C HIS A 301 -35.16 -13.75 -11.61
N ILE A 302 -35.19 -14.51 -12.69
CA ILE A 302 -36.35 -15.27 -13.14
C ILE A 302 -35.92 -16.65 -13.62
N ARG A 303 -36.88 -17.57 -13.65
CA ARG A 303 -36.72 -18.80 -14.42
C ARG A 303 -36.77 -18.45 -15.92
N CYS A 304 -36.22 -19.31 -16.77
CA CYS A 304 -36.31 -19.19 -18.22
C CYS A 304 -37.74 -19.47 -18.76
N HIS A 305 -38.68 -18.59 -18.41
CA HIS A 305 -40.09 -18.64 -18.78
C HIS A 305 -40.62 -17.24 -19.14
N MET A 306 -41.49 -17.18 -20.15
CA MET A 306 -41.97 -15.90 -20.68
C MET A 306 -42.88 -15.15 -19.70
N ASP A 307 -43.64 -15.87 -18.85
CA ASP A 307 -44.55 -15.23 -17.90
C ASP A 307 -43.79 -14.56 -16.76
N ASP A 308 -42.76 -15.23 -16.21
CA ASP A 308 -41.83 -14.64 -15.24
C ASP A 308 -41.15 -13.39 -15.84
N ALA A 309 -40.75 -13.43 -17.11
CA ALA A 309 -40.14 -12.28 -17.80
C ALA A 309 -41.10 -11.11 -17.96
N LYS A 310 -42.37 -11.33 -18.31
CA LYS A 310 -43.38 -10.27 -18.38
C LYS A 310 -43.59 -9.60 -17.03
N ILE A 311 -43.67 -10.40 -15.96
CA ILE A 311 -43.81 -9.87 -14.59
C ILE A 311 -42.61 -9.02 -14.23
N ALA A 312 -41.38 -9.51 -14.47
CA ALA A 312 -40.16 -8.80 -14.13
C ALA A 312 -40.02 -7.45 -14.88
N VAL A 313 -40.27 -7.41 -16.19
CA VAL A 313 -40.12 -6.13 -16.93
C VAL A 313 -41.17 -5.08 -16.54
N GLU A 314 -42.30 -5.50 -15.97
CA GLU A 314 -43.36 -4.59 -15.51
C GLU A 314 -43.05 -3.97 -14.14
N THR A 315 -42.10 -4.52 -13.36
CA THR A 315 -41.77 -3.96 -12.04
C THR A 315 -40.89 -2.71 -12.10
N GLY A 316 -40.19 -2.49 -13.22
CA GLY A 316 -39.29 -1.36 -13.42
C GLY A 316 -37.83 -1.63 -13.05
N VAL A 317 -37.41 -2.90 -12.97
CA VAL A 317 -36.00 -3.28 -12.77
C VAL A 317 -35.11 -2.85 -13.93
N ASP A 318 -33.85 -2.56 -13.62
CA ASP A 318 -32.82 -2.19 -14.59
C ASP A 318 -32.23 -3.40 -15.33
N GLY A 319 -32.32 -4.59 -14.71
CA GLY A 319 -31.82 -5.83 -15.29
C GLY A 319 -32.49 -7.09 -14.78
N VAL A 320 -32.50 -8.12 -15.62
CA VAL A 320 -33.10 -9.43 -15.33
C VAL A 320 -32.08 -10.52 -15.59
N ASP A 321 -31.83 -11.36 -14.59
CA ASP A 321 -31.10 -12.62 -14.77
C ASP A 321 -32.04 -13.78 -15.08
N ILE A 322 -31.72 -14.50 -16.15
CA ILE A 322 -32.44 -15.68 -16.59
C ILE A 322 -31.63 -16.90 -16.17
N VAL A 323 -32.15 -17.63 -15.19
CA VAL A 323 -31.46 -18.80 -14.62
C VAL A 323 -31.93 -20.09 -15.28
N ILE A 324 -30.98 -20.99 -15.55
CA ILE A 324 -31.25 -22.36 -15.97
C ILE A 324 -30.35 -23.38 -15.27
N GLY A 325 -30.93 -24.51 -14.83
CA GLY A 325 -30.15 -25.63 -14.31
C GLY A 325 -29.53 -26.46 -15.43
N THR A 326 -28.20 -26.54 -15.48
CA THR A 326 -27.46 -27.25 -16.54
C THR A 326 -26.88 -28.59 -16.11
N SER A 327 -26.81 -28.91 -14.82
CA SER A 327 -26.16 -30.13 -14.35
C SER A 327 -26.93 -31.38 -14.79
N SER A 328 -26.22 -32.47 -15.10
CA SER A 328 -26.83 -33.73 -15.54
C SER A 328 -27.82 -34.28 -14.52
N TYR A 329 -27.53 -34.09 -13.23
CA TYR A 329 -28.43 -34.40 -12.13
C TYR A 329 -29.72 -33.57 -12.22
N LEU A 330 -29.62 -32.25 -12.39
CA LEU A 330 -30.80 -31.39 -12.57
C LEU A 330 -31.55 -31.71 -13.89
N ARG A 331 -30.86 -32.13 -14.96
CA ARG A 331 -31.48 -32.52 -16.23
C ARG A 331 -32.25 -33.85 -16.16
N GLU A 332 -31.74 -34.83 -15.41
CA GLU A 332 -32.43 -36.11 -15.16
C GLU A 332 -33.70 -35.91 -14.32
N PHE A 333 -33.67 -35.05 -13.30
CA PHE A 333 -34.82 -34.77 -12.43
C PHE A 333 -35.79 -33.71 -12.99
N SER A 334 -35.36 -32.85 -13.92
CA SER A 334 -36.14 -31.71 -14.45
C SER A 334 -36.68 -31.92 -15.88
N HIS A 335 -37.07 -33.16 -16.19
CA HIS A 335 -37.75 -33.56 -17.44
C HIS A 335 -36.90 -33.51 -18.73
N GLY A 336 -35.63 -33.97 -18.72
CA GLY A 336 -34.96 -34.49 -19.92
C GLY A 336 -34.97 -33.58 -21.15
N LYS A 337 -34.93 -32.26 -20.96
CA LYS A 337 -35.00 -31.28 -22.05
C LYS A 337 -33.69 -31.27 -22.83
N ASP A 338 -33.81 -31.38 -24.15
CA ASP A 338 -32.70 -31.32 -25.10
C ASP A 338 -32.04 -29.92 -25.09
N MET A 339 -30.74 -29.83 -25.36
CA MET A 339 -29.98 -28.57 -25.36
C MET A 339 -30.56 -27.56 -26.37
N ASP A 340 -31.09 -28.07 -27.48
CA ASP A 340 -31.77 -27.26 -28.49
C ASP A 340 -33.07 -26.64 -27.94
N TYR A 341 -33.80 -27.35 -27.07
CA TYR A 341 -34.97 -26.79 -26.42
C TYR A 341 -34.59 -25.65 -25.47
N ILE A 342 -33.53 -25.86 -24.68
CA ILE A 342 -33.00 -24.85 -23.74
C ILE A 342 -32.59 -23.59 -24.50
N ALA A 343 -31.81 -23.73 -25.57
CA ALA A 343 -31.37 -22.61 -26.40
C ALA A 343 -32.56 -21.86 -27.03
N ASN A 344 -33.57 -22.57 -27.52
CA ASN A 344 -34.77 -21.96 -28.10
C ASN A 344 -35.62 -21.21 -27.06
N ALA A 345 -35.76 -21.75 -25.85
CA ALA A 345 -36.47 -21.10 -24.75
C ALA A 345 -35.73 -19.83 -24.32
N ALA A 346 -34.42 -19.92 -24.08
CA ALA A 346 -33.57 -18.80 -23.73
C ALA A 346 -33.62 -17.70 -24.78
N THR A 347 -33.54 -18.04 -26.08
CA THR A 347 -33.61 -17.09 -27.19
C THR A 347 -34.88 -16.25 -27.16
N LYS A 348 -36.04 -16.86 -26.87
CA LYS A 348 -37.32 -16.14 -26.80
C LYS A 348 -37.33 -15.16 -25.64
N VAL A 349 -36.93 -15.60 -24.45
CA VAL A 349 -36.96 -14.78 -23.23
C VAL A 349 -35.94 -13.64 -23.31
N ILE A 350 -34.71 -13.92 -23.74
CA ILE A 350 -33.64 -12.92 -23.91
C ILE A 350 -34.09 -11.82 -24.87
N ASN A 351 -34.60 -12.18 -26.06
CA ASN A 351 -35.05 -11.19 -27.03
C ASN A 351 -36.23 -10.36 -26.53
N PHE A 352 -37.12 -10.95 -25.74
CA PHE A 352 -38.22 -10.20 -25.12
C PHE A 352 -37.70 -9.15 -24.15
N VAL A 353 -36.83 -9.51 -23.19
CA VAL A 353 -36.30 -8.55 -22.22
C VAL A 353 -35.46 -7.47 -22.91
N LYS A 354 -34.61 -7.84 -23.89
CA LYS A 354 -33.87 -6.87 -24.71
C LYS A 354 -34.77 -5.88 -25.44
N SER A 355 -35.92 -6.33 -25.96
CA SER A 355 -36.88 -5.45 -26.64
C SER A 355 -37.50 -4.38 -25.73
N LYS A 356 -37.38 -4.55 -24.40
CA LYS A 356 -37.82 -3.58 -23.39
C LYS A 356 -36.70 -2.60 -22.98
N GLY A 357 -35.48 -2.78 -23.49
CA GLY A 357 -34.33 -1.94 -23.14
C GLY A 357 -33.78 -2.17 -21.73
N ILE A 358 -34.03 -3.36 -21.17
CA ILE A 358 -33.59 -3.78 -19.84
C ILE A 358 -32.34 -4.66 -20.00
N GLU A 359 -31.38 -4.57 -19.07
CA GLU A 359 -30.18 -5.42 -19.09
C GLU A 359 -30.57 -6.90 -18.98
N VAL A 360 -29.93 -7.73 -19.80
CA VAL A 360 -30.18 -9.18 -19.78
C VAL A 360 -28.94 -9.92 -19.36
N ARG A 361 -29.11 -10.76 -18.34
CA ARG A 361 -28.11 -11.70 -17.88
C ARG A 361 -28.61 -13.12 -18.04
N PHE A 362 -27.67 -14.04 -18.16
CA PHE A 362 -27.97 -15.45 -18.27
C PHE A 362 -27.03 -16.26 -17.39
N SER A 363 -27.60 -16.94 -16.41
CA SER A 363 -26.84 -17.72 -15.44
C SER A 363 -27.13 -19.20 -15.53
N SER A 364 -26.09 -20.02 -15.41
CA SER A 364 -26.25 -21.45 -15.15
C SER A 364 -26.24 -21.70 -13.65
N GLU A 365 -27.18 -22.49 -13.15
CA GLU A 365 -27.11 -23.05 -11.81
C GLU A 365 -26.17 -24.28 -11.80
N ASP A 366 -25.41 -24.44 -10.71
CA ASP A 366 -24.54 -25.59 -10.48
C ASP A 366 -23.46 -25.80 -11.56
N SER A 367 -22.78 -24.71 -11.92
CA SER A 367 -21.80 -24.66 -13.02
C SER A 367 -20.65 -25.64 -12.84
N PHE A 368 -20.15 -25.78 -11.60
CA PHE A 368 -18.96 -26.58 -11.29
C PHE A 368 -19.22 -28.10 -11.25
N ARG A 369 -20.49 -28.52 -11.36
CA ARG A 369 -20.88 -29.93 -11.53
C ARG A 369 -21.59 -30.20 -12.86
N SER A 370 -21.64 -29.20 -13.74
CA SER A 370 -22.14 -29.33 -15.11
C SER A 370 -21.04 -29.84 -16.04
N ASP A 371 -21.42 -30.49 -17.15
CA ASP A 371 -20.45 -30.83 -18.19
C ASP A 371 -19.86 -29.55 -18.80
N LEU A 372 -18.53 -29.46 -18.83
CA LEU A 372 -17.82 -28.26 -19.24
C LEU A 372 -18.08 -27.91 -20.72
N VAL A 373 -18.23 -28.91 -21.59
CA VAL A 373 -18.44 -28.69 -23.01
C VAL A 373 -19.84 -28.14 -23.25
N ASP A 374 -20.86 -28.75 -22.62
CA ASP A 374 -22.24 -28.28 -22.69
C ASP A 374 -22.39 -26.85 -22.13
N LEU A 375 -21.76 -26.57 -20.99
CA LEU A 375 -21.79 -25.26 -20.35
C LEU A 375 -21.19 -24.16 -21.24
N LEU A 376 -19.98 -24.40 -21.78
CA LEU A 376 -19.31 -23.42 -22.66
C LEU A 376 -20.05 -23.26 -23.99
N ALA A 377 -20.63 -24.32 -24.54
CA ALA A 377 -21.46 -24.25 -25.76
C ALA A 377 -22.72 -23.41 -25.55
N LEU A 378 -23.37 -23.55 -24.38
CA LEU A 378 -24.53 -22.75 -24.00
C LEU A 378 -24.16 -21.27 -23.89
N TYR A 379 -23.11 -20.92 -23.14
CA TYR A 379 -22.67 -19.53 -23.01
C TYR A 379 -22.25 -18.91 -24.35
N ARG A 380 -21.57 -19.66 -25.21
CA ARG A 380 -21.24 -19.19 -26.57
C ARG A 380 -22.50 -18.90 -27.40
N THR A 381 -23.55 -19.70 -27.22
CA THR A 381 -24.82 -19.48 -27.92
C THR A 381 -25.51 -18.23 -27.40
N VAL A 382 -25.51 -18.04 -26.08
CA VAL A 382 -26.13 -16.89 -25.43
C VAL A 382 -25.37 -15.57 -25.69
N ASP A 383 -24.03 -15.60 -25.71
CA ASP A 383 -23.20 -14.44 -26.09
C ASP A 383 -23.51 -13.95 -27.52
N LYS A 384 -23.75 -14.88 -28.46
CA LYS A 384 -24.19 -14.52 -29.83
C LYS A 384 -25.56 -13.86 -29.89
N LEU A 385 -26.44 -14.12 -28.91
CA LEU A 385 -27.71 -13.41 -28.79
C LEU A 385 -27.52 -11.98 -28.24
N GLY A 386 -26.34 -11.67 -27.73
CA GLY A 386 -25.93 -10.37 -27.22
C GLY A 386 -26.55 -10.05 -25.87
N VAL A 387 -26.33 -10.91 -24.88
CA VAL A 387 -26.60 -10.59 -23.46
C VAL A 387 -25.54 -9.64 -22.92
N ASP A 388 -25.88 -8.91 -21.86
CA ASP A 388 -24.95 -8.00 -21.20
C ASP A 388 -23.97 -8.77 -20.30
N ARG A 389 -24.46 -9.83 -19.63
CA ARG A 389 -23.66 -10.69 -18.74
C ARG A 389 -24.00 -12.17 -18.86
N VAL A 390 -23.01 -13.02 -18.59
CA VAL A 390 -23.20 -14.43 -18.27
C VAL A 390 -22.77 -14.71 -16.83
N GLY A 391 -23.50 -15.58 -16.11
CA GLY A 391 -23.29 -15.82 -14.69
C GLY A 391 -22.97 -17.27 -14.34
N ILE A 392 -21.85 -17.49 -13.65
CA ILE A 392 -21.50 -18.81 -13.09
C ILE A 392 -21.84 -18.89 -11.61
N ALA A 393 -22.35 -20.05 -11.18
CA ALA A 393 -22.73 -20.28 -9.79
C ALA A 393 -22.14 -21.59 -9.25
N ASP A 394 -21.38 -21.50 -8.15
CA ASP A 394 -21.04 -22.65 -7.30
C ASP A 394 -22.13 -22.83 -6.24
N THR A 395 -23.29 -23.32 -6.68
CA THR A 395 -24.51 -23.48 -5.86
C THR A 395 -24.29 -24.38 -4.64
N VAL A 396 -23.35 -25.34 -4.73
CA VAL A 396 -23.07 -26.30 -3.65
C VAL A 396 -21.90 -25.87 -2.75
N GLY A 397 -21.04 -24.94 -3.19
CA GLY A 397 -19.86 -24.52 -2.42
C GLY A 397 -18.71 -25.53 -2.47
N CYS A 398 -18.57 -26.25 -3.59
CA CYS A 398 -17.56 -27.30 -3.77
C CYS A 398 -16.33 -26.86 -4.58
N ALA A 399 -16.42 -25.73 -5.29
CA ALA A 399 -15.35 -25.27 -6.16
C ALA A 399 -14.17 -24.77 -5.34
N ASN A 400 -12.95 -25.13 -5.77
CA ASN A 400 -11.74 -24.55 -5.20
C ASN A 400 -11.21 -23.39 -6.06
N PRO A 401 -10.37 -22.50 -5.50
CA PRO A 401 -9.94 -21.27 -6.18
C PRO A 401 -9.28 -21.49 -7.54
N ARG A 402 -8.51 -22.57 -7.70
CA ARG A 402 -7.84 -22.88 -8.97
C ARG A 402 -8.82 -23.34 -10.05
N GLN A 403 -9.81 -24.16 -9.68
CA GLN A 403 -10.89 -24.55 -10.59
C GLN A 403 -11.69 -23.33 -11.06
N VAL A 404 -11.99 -22.41 -10.14
CA VAL A 404 -12.67 -21.15 -10.46
C VAL A 404 -11.85 -20.32 -11.44
N TYR A 405 -10.55 -20.14 -11.18
CA TYR A 405 -9.66 -19.41 -12.08
C TYR A 405 -9.64 -20.02 -13.49
N GLU A 406 -9.45 -21.33 -13.60
CA GLU A 406 -9.38 -22.05 -14.87
C GLU A 406 -10.71 -21.96 -15.66
N LEU A 407 -11.85 -22.13 -14.98
CA LEU A 407 -13.18 -22.03 -15.62
C LEU A 407 -13.46 -20.60 -16.10
N VAL A 408 -13.29 -19.60 -15.23
CA VAL A 408 -13.56 -18.19 -15.58
C VAL A 408 -12.61 -17.73 -16.69
N ARG A 409 -11.34 -18.13 -16.64
CA ARG A 409 -10.36 -17.78 -17.68
C ARG A 409 -10.74 -18.36 -19.03
N THR A 410 -11.23 -19.61 -19.03
CA THR A 410 -11.73 -20.27 -20.24
C THR A 410 -12.98 -19.57 -20.75
N LEU A 411 -13.95 -19.29 -19.87
CA LEU A 411 -15.19 -18.59 -20.21
C LEU A 411 -14.90 -17.20 -20.79
N ARG A 412 -13.95 -16.45 -20.22
CA ARG A 412 -13.51 -15.15 -20.72
C ARG A 412 -12.98 -15.19 -22.15
N GLY A 413 -12.41 -16.31 -22.58
CA GLY A 413 -12.00 -16.55 -23.98
C GLY A 413 -13.12 -17.03 -24.90
N VAL A 414 -14.25 -17.47 -24.35
CA VAL A 414 -15.41 -17.99 -25.10
C VAL A 414 -16.45 -16.91 -25.37
N VAL A 415 -16.69 -16.02 -24.41
CA VAL A 415 -17.68 -14.93 -24.51
C VAL A 415 -17.01 -13.58 -24.63
N SER A 416 -17.74 -12.59 -25.14
CA SER A 416 -17.31 -11.20 -25.27
C SER A 416 -17.99 -10.26 -24.26
N CYS A 417 -19.17 -10.63 -23.76
CA CYS A 417 -19.92 -9.90 -22.73
C CYS A 417 -19.23 -9.94 -21.34
N ASP A 418 -19.80 -9.25 -20.36
CA ASP A 418 -19.32 -9.29 -18.98
C ASP A 418 -19.62 -10.64 -18.31
N ILE A 419 -18.92 -10.95 -17.21
CA ILE A 419 -19.05 -12.20 -16.45
C ILE A 419 -19.36 -11.88 -15.00
N GLU A 420 -20.40 -12.49 -14.45
CA GLU A 420 -20.75 -12.47 -13.04
C GLU A 420 -20.49 -13.84 -12.37
N CYS A 421 -20.21 -13.82 -11.07
CA CYS A 421 -19.87 -15.02 -10.33
C CYS A 421 -20.52 -15.05 -8.94
N HIS A 422 -21.09 -16.20 -8.62
CA HIS A 422 -21.79 -16.48 -7.37
C HIS A 422 -21.17 -17.70 -6.68
N PHE A 423 -20.80 -17.57 -5.40
CA PHE A 423 -20.08 -18.63 -4.68
C PHE A 423 -20.67 -18.86 -3.29
N HIS A 424 -21.15 -20.08 -3.04
CA HIS A 424 -21.46 -20.52 -1.68
C HIS A 424 -20.21 -20.83 -0.86
N ASN A 425 -20.36 -20.80 0.45
CA ASN A 425 -19.24 -20.83 1.38
C ASN A 425 -19.14 -22.12 2.23
N ASP A 426 -19.81 -23.20 1.83
CA ASP A 426 -19.85 -24.47 2.59
C ASP A 426 -18.46 -24.99 2.99
N THR A 427 -17.46 -24.81 2.12
CA THR A 427 -16.07 -25.23 2.36
C THR A 427 -15.11 -24.08 2.68
N GLY A 428 -15.63 -22.89 2.98
CA GLY A 428 -14.84 -21.71 3.36
C GLY A 428 -14.10 -21.04 2.19
N CYS A 429 -14.47 -21.33 0.94
CA CYS A 429 -13.77 -20.87 -0.25
C CYS A 429 -14.39 -19.63 -0.92
N ALA A 430 -15.56 -19.13 -0.51
CA ALA A 430 -16.29 -18.11 -1.27
C ALA A 430 -15.48 -16.83 -1.58
N ILE A 431 -14.79 -16.27 -0.57
CA ILE A 431 -13.94 -15.07 -0.75
C ILE A 431 -12.75 -15.36 -1.68
N ALA A 432 -12.12 -16.54 -1.53
CA ALA A 432 -10.97 -16.92 -2.35
C ALA A 432 -11.38 -17.21 -3.80
N ASN A 433 -12.55 -17.81 -4.00
CA ASN A 433 -13.18 -18.05 -5.30
C ASN A 433 -13.53 -16.73 -5.98
N ALA A 434 -14.16 -15.79 -5.26
CA ALA A 434 -14.46 -14.45 -5.76
C ALA A 434 -13.20 -13.71 -6.23
N TYR A 435 -12.14 -13.72 -5.42
CA TYR A 435 -10.86 -13.11 -5.79
C TYR A 435 -10.24 -13.77 -7.02
N SER A 436 -10.24 -15.10 -7.08
CA SER A 436 -9.69 -15.86 -8.22
C SER A 436 -10.49 -15.66 -9.51
N ALA A 437 -11.81 -15.49 -9.40
CA ALA A 437 -12.67 -15.15 -10.53
C ALA A 437 -12.30 -13.76 -11.10
N LEU A 438 -12.08 -12.77 -10.24
CA LEU A 438 -11.62 -11.45 -10.68
C LEU A 438 -10.23 -11.49 -11.33
N GLU A 439 -9.30 -12.27 -10.79
CA GLU A 439 -7.99 -12.47 -11.41
C GLU A 439 -8.11 -13.08 -12.82
N ALA A 440 -9.05 -14.01 -13.01
CA ALA A 440 -9.29 -14.67 -14.28
C ALA A 440 -10.06 -13.81 -15.32
N GLY A 441 -10.72 -12.74 -14.88
CA GLY A 441 -11.42 -11.78 -15.74
C GLY A 441 -12.93 -11.65 -15.54
N ALA A 442 -13.47 -12.19 -14.43
CA ALA A 442 -14.82 -11.86 -14.00
C ALA A 442 -14.95 -10.36 -13.68
N THR A 443 -16.14 -9.82 -13.87
CA THR A 443 -16.41 -8.37 -13.76
C THR A 443 -17.35 -8.01 -12.62
N HIS A 444 -18.19 -8.96 -12.22
CA HIS A 444 -19.22 -8.78 -11.20
C HIS A 444 -19.12 -9.94 -10.20
N ILE A 445 -19.22 -9.63 -8.91
CA ILE A 445 -19.20 -10.62 -7.83
C ILE A 445 -20.45 -10.44 -6.98
N ASP A 446 -21.15 -11.54 -6.74
CA ASP A 446 -22.28 -11.57 -5.83
C ASP A 446 -21.78 -11.59 -4.39
N THR A 447 -22.34 -10.71 -3.57
CA THR A 447 -22.09 -10.69 -2.12
C THR A 447 -23.39 -10.61 -1.33
N SER A 448 -23.32 -10.98 -0.06
CA SER A 448 -24.40 -10.74 0.90
C SER A 448 -23.83 -10.13 2.18
N VAL A 449 -24.57 -9.25 2.86
CA VAL A 449 -24.15 -8.68 4.15
C VAL A 449 -24.01 -9.82 5.17
N LEU A 450 -22.88 -9.87 5.88
CA LEU A 450 -22.47 -11.01 6.72
C LEU A 450 -22.37 -12.37 6.00
N GLY A 451 -22.56 -12.39 4.68
CA GLY A 451 -22.58 -13.59 3.86
C GLY A 451 -23.86 -14.41 4.03
N ILE A 452 -24.96 -13.85 4.57
CA ILE A 452 -26.19 -14.62 4.80
C ILE A 452 -26.78 -15.14 3.48
N GLY A 453 -27.32 -16.35 3.52
CA GLY A 453 -27.93 -17.01 2.37
C GLY A 453 -28.35 -18.43 2.72
N GLU A 454 -28.59 -19.25 1.70
CA GLU A 454 -28.87 -20.68 1.86
C GLU A 454 -27.69 -21.38 2.59
N ARG A 455 -27.98 -22.26 3.56
CA ARG A 455 -26.98 -22.93 4.43
C ARG A 455 -26.11 -21.93 5.22
N ASN A 456 -24.80 -21.91 4.99
CA ASN A 456 -23.88 -20.92 5.56
C ASN A 456 -23.62 -19.75 4.62
N GLY A 457 -24.40 -19.67 3.53
CA GLY A 457 -24.50 -18.55 2.61
C GLY A 457 -23.34 -18.43 1.63
N ILE A 458 -23.04 -17.19 1.26
CA ILE A 458 -22.21 -16.84 0.09
C ILE A 458 -21.02 -15.94 0.46
N THR A 459 -20.37 -15.33 -0.52
CA THR A 459 -19.29 -14.36 -0.30
C THR A 459 -19.77 -13.20 0.60
N PRO A 460 -19.22 -13.03 1.81
CA PRO A 460 -19.64 -11.94 2.70
C PRO A 460 -19.12 -10.60 2.19
N LEU A 461 -19.98 -9.57 2.15
CA LEU A 461 -19.64 -8.22 1.69
C LEU A 461 -18.41 -7.66 2.43
N GLY A 462 -18.39 -7.72 3.77
CA GLY A 462 -17.26 -7.24 4.56
C GLY A 462 -15.97 -8.02 4.31
N GLY A 463 -16.04 -9.35 4.19
CA GLY A 463 -14.87 -10.18 3.88
C GLY A 463 -14.31 -9.93 2.48
N PHE A 464 -15.19 -9.74 1.50
CA PHE A 464 -14.81 -9.37 0.14
C PHE A 464 -14.14 -8.00 0.10
N ILE A 465 -14.75 -6.99 0.74
CA ILE A 465 -14.17 -5.63 0.86
C ILE A 465 -12.80 -5.67 1.55
N ALA A 466 -12.63 -6.46 2.61
CA ALA A 466 -11.32 -6.65 3.24
C ALA A 466 -10.28 -7.19 2.25
N ARG A 467 -10.62 -8.23 1.49
CA ARG A 467 -9.72 -8.83 0.50
C ARG A 467 -9.38 -7.85 -0.62
N MET A 468 -10.36 -7.13 -1.15
CA MET A 468 -10.15 -6.17 -2.23
C MET A 468 -9.39 -4.92 -1.77
N TYR A 469 -9.64 -4.44 -0.55
CA TYR A 469 -8.88 -3.35 0.06
C TYR A 469 -7.38 -3.68 0.14
N THR A 470 -7.04 -4.91 0.53
CA THR A 470 -5.62 -5.32 0.59
C THR A 470 -4.98 -5.50 -0.78
N ALA A 471 -5.78 -5.72 -1.84
CA ALA A 471 -5.29 -5.78 -3.22
C ALA A 471 -5.06 -4.37 -3.79
N ASN A 472 -6.00 -3.45 -3.56
CA ASN A 472 -5.86 -2.04 -3.95
C ASN A 472 -6.65 -1.14 -2.99
N ARG A 473 -5.93 -0.55 -2.03
CA ARG A 473 -6.50 0.27 -0.96
C ARG A 473 -7.18 1.54 -1.50
N ASP A 474 -6.52 2.26 -2.39
CA ASP A 474 -7.00 3.57 -2.85
C ASP A 474 -8.26 3.43 -3.73
N TYR A 475 -8.31 2.40 -4.59
CA TYR A 475 -9.50 2.08 -5.36
C TYR A 475 -10.71 1.85 -4.46
N ASN A 476 -10.61 0.96 -3.47
CA ASN A 476 -11.72 0.63 -2.58
C ASN A 476 -12.17 1.82 -1.73
N LYS A 477 -11.22 2.62 -1.22
CA LYS A 477 -11.53 3.84 -0.46
C LYS A 477 -12.23 4.91 -1.28
N SER A 478 -11.90 5.02 -2.57
CA SER A 478 -12.53 5.99 -3.47
C SER A 478 -13.94 5.57 -3.87
N LYS A 479 -14.21 4.26 -3.84
CA LYS A 479 -15.43 3.66 -4.38
C LYS A 479 -16.52 3.42 -3.34
N TYR A 480 -16.15 2.91 -2.16
CA TYR A 480 -17.09 2.50 -1.12
C TYR A 480 -16.92 3.32 0.16
N LYS A 481 -18.04 3.58 0.85
CA LYS A 481 -18.02 4.24 2.17
C LYS A 481 -17.71 3.23 3.28
N LEU A 482 -16.44 2.81 3.35
CA LEU A 482 -15.95 1.74 4.23
C LEU A 482 -16.33 1.89 5.72
N HIS A 483 -16.46 3.12 6.22
CA HIS A 483 -16.85 3.40 7.60
C HIS A 483 -18.30 3.02 7.94
N MET A 484 -19.17 2.86 6.94
CA MET A 484 -20.57 2.47 7.14
C MET A 484 -20.76 0.96 7.29
N LEU A 485 -19.73 0.15 7.01
CA LEU A 485 -19.85 -1.31 6.93
C LEU A 485 -20.39 -1.93 8.22
N ARG A 486 -19.96 -1.44 9.40
CA ARG A 486 -20.43 -1.93 10.69
C ARG A 486 -21.92 -1.68 10.90
N ASP A 487 -22.40 -0.49 10.56
CA ASP A 487 -23.80 -0.13 10.78
C ASP A 487 -24.71 -0.89 9.81
N LEU A 488 -24.24 -1.12 8.57
CA LEU A 488 -24.90 -1.99 7.60
C LEU A 488 -24.99 -3.45 8.07
N GLU A 489 -23.91 -4.01 8.61
CA GLU A 489 -23.91 -5.37 9.15
C GLU A 489 -24.79 -5.50 10.40
N ASN A 490 -24.79 -4.51 11.28
CA ASN A 490 -25.69 -4.47 12.44
C ASN A 490 -27.16 -4.41 12.01
N LEU A 491 -27.49 -3.58 11.02
CA LEU A 491 -28.85 -3.48 10.47
C LEU A 491 -29.36 -4.86 10.02
N VAL A 492 -28.55 -5.60 9.26
CA VAL A 492 -28.93 -6.93 8.79
C VAL A 492 -28.94 -7.94 9.93
N ALA A 493 -27.93 -7.94 10.80
CA ALA A 493 -27.84 -8.84 11.96
C ALA A 493 -29.07 -8.73 12.87
N ASP A 494 -29.49 -7.51 13.18
CA ASP A 494 -30.69 -7.24 13.98
C ASP A 494 -31.95 -7.75 13.29
N SER A 495 -32.02 -7.61 11.96
CA SER A 495 -33.19 -8.00 11.16
C SER A 495 -33.35 -9.52 11.03
N VAL A 496 -32.24 -10.27 11.08
CA VAL A 496 -32.27 -11.75 11.06
C VAL A 496 -32.01 -12.38 12.45
N SER A 497 -31.98 -11.55 13.50
CA SER A 497 -31.78 -11.96 14.90
C SER A 497 -30.52 -12.82 15.14
N VAL A 498 -29.39 -12.38 14.57
CA VAL A 498 -28.07 -13.02 14.80
C VAL A 498 -27.09 -12.02 15.40
N GLN A 499 -26.02 -12.54 16.01
CA GLN A 499 -24.90 -11.72 16.45
C GLN A 499 -23.84 -11.65 15.35
N VAL A 500 -23.18 -10.51 15.21
CA VAL A 500 -21.96 -10.41 14.38
C VAL A 500 -20.89 -11.32 15.00
N PRO A 501 -20.33 -12.29 14.26
CA PRO A 501 -19.33 -13.20 14.79
C PRO A 501 -18.11 -12.46 15.38
N PHE A 502 -17.57 -12.94 16.49
CA PHE A 502 -16.42 -12.31 17.16
C PHE A 502 -15.19 -12.18 16.25
N ASN A 503 -15.05 -13.09 15.27
CA ASN A 503 -13.98 -13.14 14.27
C ASN A 503 -14.45 -12.66 12.89
N ASN A 504 -15.59 -11.98 12.78
CA ASN A 504 -16.05 -11.43 11.52
C ASN A 504 -15.01 -10.47 10.92
N TYR A 505 -14.92 -10.43 9.60
CA TYR A 505 -13.96 -9.60 8.89
C TYR A 505 -14.27 -8.12 9.16
N ILE A 506 -13.24 -7.33 9.47
CA ILE A 506 -13.33 -5.88 9.77
C ILE A 506 -14.10 -5.58 11.06
N THR A 507 -15.37 -5.93 11.15
CA THR A 507 -16.31 -5.48 12.21
C THR A 507 -16.38 -6.43 13.40
N GLY A 508 -15.80 -7.64 13.30
CA GLY A 508 -15.75 -8.58 14.40
C GLY A 508 -14.97 -8.01 15.57
N TYR A 509 -15.41 -8.33 16.79
CA TYR A 509 -14.80 -7.85 18.03
C TYR A 509 -13.27 -8.03 18.05
N CYS A 510 -12.77 -9.16 17.53
CA CYS A 510 -11.35 -9.50 17.53
C CYS A 510 -10.56 -8.95 16.32
N ALA A 511 -11.21 -8.36 15.31
CA ALA A 511 -10.57 -8.04 14.01
C ALA A 511 -9.41 -7.02 14.13
N PHE A 512 -9.56 -6.01 15.00
CA PHE A 512 -8.54 -4.99 15.29
C PHE A 512 -7.99 -5.11 16.72
N THR A 513 -7.89 -6.36 17.20
CA THR A 513 -7.37 -6.65 18.53
C THR A 513 -5.97 -7.25 18.47
N HIS A 514 -5.09 -6.72 19.30
CA HIS A 514 -3.75 -7.27 19.47
C HIS A 514 -3.58 -7.85 20.86
N LYS A 515 -3.11 -9.09 20.91
CA LYS A 515 -2.75 -9.71 22.17
C LYS A 515 -1.47 -9.07 22.69
N ALA A 516 -1.52 -8.57 23.92
CA ALA A 516 -0.36 -7.97 24.56
C ALA A 516 0.79 -8.99 24.66
N GLY A 517 2.03 -8.51 24.45
CA GLY A 517 3.22 -9.37 24.23
C GLY A 517 4.17 -8.79 23.18
N ILE A 518 4.96 -9.64 22.52
CA ILE A 518 5.92 -9.23 21.47
C ILE A 518 5.21 -8.47 20.33
N HIS A 519 3.99 -8.89 19.97
CA HIS A 519 3.20 -8.26 18.91
C HIS A 519 2.76 -6.83 19.28
N ALA A 520 2.34 -6.59 20.53
CA ALA A 520 2.00 -5.26 20.99
C ALA A 520 3.21 -4.30 20.98
N LYS A 521 4.42 -4.79 21.28
CA LYS A 521 5.63 -3.96 21.16
C LYS A 521 5.89 -3.54 19.71
N ALA A 522 5.75 -4.45 18.77
CA ALA A 522 5.95 -4.15 17.35
C ALA A 522 4.95 -3.10 16.84
N ILE A 523 3.69 -3.19 17.28
CA ILE A 523 2.61 -2.29 16.84
C ILE A 523 2.68 -0.93 17.53
N LEU A 524 3.03 -0.87 18.81
CA LEU A 524 3.24 0.41 19.52
C LEU A 524 4.38 1.21 18.88
N ASN A 525 5.39 0.53 18.33
CA ASN A 525 6.48 1.17 17.60
C ASN A 525 6.08 1.53 16.16
N ASN A 526 5.44 0.61 15.43
CA ASN A 526 4.91 0.85 14.10
C ASN A 526 3.68 -0.05 13.85
N PRO A 527 2.46 0.52 13.85
CA PRO A 527 1.22 -0.25 13.68
C PRO A 527 1.18 -1.06 12.38
N SER A 528 1.82 -0.59 11.31
CA SER A 528 1.87 -1.26 9.99
C SER A 528 2.61 -2.60 10.00
N THR A 529 3.29 -2.97 11.09
CA THR A 529 4.03 -4.23 11.19
C THR A 529 3.13 -5.46 11.10
N TYR A 530 1.91 -5.38 11.63
CA TYR A 530 0.96 -6.50 11.65
C TYR A 530 -0.49 -6.09 11.28
N GLU A 531 -0.71 -4.85 10.86
CA GLU A 531 -2.04 -4.33 10.49
C GLU A 531 -2.15 -4.15 8.98
N ILE A 532 -2.52 -5.23 8.26
CA ILE A 532 -2.79 -5.15 6.82
C ILE A 532 -4.04 -4.32 6.50
N LEU A 533 -4.98 -4.25 7.45
CA LEU A 533 -6.16 -3.39 7.41
C LEU A 533 -5.94 -2.22 8.35
N LYS A 534 -6.16 -0.99 7.89
CA LYS A 534 -6.07 0.20 8.74
C LYS A 534 -7.42 0.49 9.39
N PRO A 535 -7.58 0.40 10.73
CA PRO A 535 -8.88 0.55 11.39
C PRO A 535 -9.54 1.89 11.13
N GLU A 536 -8.75 2.97 11.01
CA GLU A 536 -9.28 4.32 10.81
C GLU A 536 -9.99 4.47 9.43
N ASP A 537 -9.61 3.69 8.42
CA ASP A 537 -10.29 3.72 7.12
C ASP A 537 -11.70 3.11 7.18
N PHE A 538 -11.96 2.24 8.17
CA PHE A 538 -13.25 1.58 8.42
C PHE A 538 -14.03 2.25 9.56
N GLY A 539 -13.65 3.46 9.98
CA GLY A 539 -14.32 4.18 11.07
C GLY A 539 -14.12 3.54 12.45
N MET A 540 -13.08 2.72 12.61
CA MET A 540 -12.79 2.00 13.84
C MET A 540 -11.50 2.47 14.50
N THR A 541 -11.37 2.11 15.78
CA THR A 541 -10.18 2.34 16.59
C THR A 541 -9.54 1.01 16.96
N ARG A 542 -8.21 0.98 17.06
CA ARG A 542 -7.47 -0.20 17.53
C ARG A 542 -7.75 -0.48 19.00
N TYR A 543 -7.79 -1.76 19.38
CA TYR A 543 -7.88 -2.17 20.78
C TYR A 543 -6.72 -3.10 21.14
N VAL A 544 -6.05 -2.82 22.26
CA VAL A 544 -5.01 -3.71 22.81
C VAL A 544 -5.62 -4.41 24.01
N SER A 545 -5.71 -5.74 23.96
CA SER A 545 -6.24 -6.51 25.09
C SER A 545 -5.19 -6.60 26.20
N ILE A 546 -5.38 -5.86 27.29
CA ILE A 546 -4.45 -5.79 28.44
C ILE A 546 -4.86 -6.76 29.57
N GLY A 547 -6.08 -7.28 29.58
CA GLY A 547 -6.62 -8.18 30.63
C GLY A 547 -6.29 -9.67 30.51
N HIS A 548 -5.19 -10.06 29.84
CA HIS A 548 -4.85 -11.47 29.59
C HIS A 548 -3.51 -11.87 30.24
N ARG A 549 -3.32 -13.15 30.57
CA ARG A 549 -2.04 -13.69 31.10
C ARG A 549 -0.78 -13.41 30.26
N LEU A 550 -0.94 -13.09 28.97
CA LEU A 550 0.18 -12.82 28.07
C LEU A 550 0.56 -11.34 28.05
N THR A 551 -0.15 -10.50 28.80
CA THR A 551 0.04 -9.06 28.77
C THR A 551 1.48 -8.66 29.07
N GLY A 552 2.08 -7.95 28.12
CA GLY A 552 3.44 -7.42 28.25
C GLY A 552 3.45 -6.13 29.06
N TRP A 553 4.57 -5.87 29.72
CA TRP A 553 4.81 -4.66 30.51
C TRP A 553 4.56 -3.37 29.71
N ASN A 554 4.94 -3.31 28.43
CA ASN A 554 4.70 -2.13 27.57
C ASN A 554 3.22 -1.78 27.42
N ALA A 555 2.34 -2.78 27.30
CA ALA A 555 0.91 -2.55 27.15
C ALA A 555 0.34 -1.93 28.43
N VAL A 556 0.75 -2.45 29.59
CA VAL A 556 0.37 -1.91 30.90
C VAL A 556 0.94 -0.51 31.11
N LYS A 557 2.20 -0.27 30.77
CA LYS A 557 2.84 1.05 30.87
C LYS A 557 2.10 2.10 30.03
N ASN A 558 1.77 1.78 28.78
CA ASN A 558 1.03 2.70 27.93
C ASN A 558 -0.35 3.01 28.50
N ARG A 559 -1.02 2.04 29.14
CA ARG A 559 -2.31 2.29 29.79
C ARG A 559 -2.19 3.15 31.04
N VAL A 560 -1.16 2.93 31.85
CA VAL A 560 -0.82 3.78 33.01
C VAL A 560 -0.63 5.24 32.58
N GLU A 561 0.13 5.45 31.49
CA GLU A 561 0.34 6.78 30.89
C GLU A 561 -0.97 7.39 30.35
N GLN A 562 -1.80 6.61 29.65
CA GLN A 562 -3.11 7.05 29.15
C GLN A 562 -4.09 7.46 30.27
N LEU A 563 -4.04 6.76 31.41
CA LEU A 563 -4.87 7.04 32.58
C LEU A 563 -4.32 8.21 33.42
N GLY A 564 -3.15 8.74 33.08
CA GLY A 564 -2.48 9.80 33.83
C GLY A 564 -1.96 9.36 35.20
N LEU A 565 -1.66 8.07 35.38
CA LEU A 565 -1.19 7.51 36.65
C LEU A 565 0.34 7.61 36.77
N CYS A 566 0.83 8.11 37.90
CA CYS A 566 2.26 8.25 38.17
C CYS A 566 2.82 6.95 38.79
N LEU A 567 3.25 6.00 37.95
CA LEU A 567 3.93 4.77 38.38
C LEU A 567 5.31 4.65 37.73
N ASN A 568 6.32 4.23 38.50
CA ASN A 568 7.66 3.94 37.98
C ASN A 568 7.76 2.55 37.34
N ASP A 569 8.85 2.28 36.62
CA ASP A 569 9.01 1.04 35.85
C ASP A 569 8.91 -0.24 36.70
N GLU A 570 9.38 -0.23 37.95
CA GLU A 570 9.27 -1.37 38.87
C GLU A 570 7.84 -1.60 39.34
N GLN A 571 7.13 -0.52 39.66
CA GLN A 571 5.71 -0.55 40.03
C GLN A 571 4.85 -1.09 38.88
N VAL A 572 5.13 -0.65 37.65
CA VAL A 572 4.44 -1.16 36.46
C VAL A 572 4.73 -2.66 36.25
N LYS A 573 5.95 -3.14 36.52
CA LYS A 573 6.25 -4.59 36.48
C LYS A 573 5.44 -5.37 37.51
N LYS A 574 5.34 -4.87 38.74
CA LYS A 574 4.57 -5.52 39.82
C LYS A 574 3.08 -5.61 39.50
N VAL A 575 2.46 -4.51 39.08
CA VAL A 575 1.03 -4.54 38.72
C VAL A 575 0.77 -5.37 37.46
N THR A 576 1.71 -5.40 36.50
CA THR A 576 1.63 -6.31 35.34
C THR A 576 1.61 -7.78 35.78
N ALA A 577 2.43 -8.17 36.75
CA ALA A 577 2.42 -9.54 37.28
C ALA A 577 1.07 -9.86 37.94
N LYS A 578 0.48 -8.89 38.66
CA LYS A 578 -0.82 -9.08 39.31
C LYS A 578 -1.98 -9.21 38.30
N ILE A 579 -1.97 -8.42 37.23
CA ILE A 579 -2.93 -8.55 36.12
C ILE A 579 -2.87 -9.96 35.53
N LYS A 580 -1.68 -10.53 35.37
CA LYS A 580 -1.52 -11.90 34.85
C LYS A 580 -2.09 -12.96 35.79
N GLU A 581 -1.80 -12.84 37.08
CA GLU A 581 -2.32 -13.75 38.11
C GLU A 581 -3.85 -13.73 38.16
N LEU A 582 -4.47 -12.54 38.12
CA LEU A 582 -5.93 -12.40 38.09
C LEU A 582 -6.53 -12.92 36.79
N ALA A 583 -5.86 -12.71 35.66
CA ALA A 583 -6.26 -13.25 34.36
C ALA A 583 -6.12 -14.77 34.25
N ASP A 584 -5.34 -15.42 35.12
CA ASP A 584 -5.29 -16.89 35.22
C ASP A 584 -6.52 -17.47 35.93
N ILE A 585 -7.16 -16.67 36.79
CA ILE A 585 -8.33 -17.08 37.58
C ILE A 585 -9.63 -16.78 36.83
N ARG A 586 -9.77 -15.59 36.25
CA ARG A 586 -10.97 -15.17 35.51
C ARG A 586 -10.66 -14.19 34.37
N PRO A 587 -11.45 -14.15 33.29
CA PRO A 587 -11.34 -13.10 32.27
C PRO A 587 -11.40 -11.72 32.90
N GLN A 588 -10.48 -10.83 32.54
CA GLN A 588 -10.46 -9.44 33.01
C GLN A 588 -10.96 -8.52 31.90
N SER A 589 -11.97 -7.70 32.20
CA SER A 589 -12.38 -6.61 31.33
C SER A 589 -11.37 -5.47 31.37
N MET A 590 -11.51 -4.49 30.48
CA MET A 590 -10.67 -3.28 30.53
C MET A 590 -10.90 -2.48 31.82
N GLU A 591 -12.14 -2.46 32.29
CA GLU A 591 -12.53 -1.75 33.52
C GLU A 591 -11.90 -2.41 34.76
N ASP A 592 -11.84 -3.75 34.80
CA ASP A 592 -11.13 -4.48 35.86
C ASP A 592 -9.64 -4.10 35.89
N VAL A 593 -9.00 -4.01 34.72
CA VAL A 593 -7.59 -3.61 34.60
C VAL A 593 -7.40 -2.16 35.05
N ASP A 594 -8.25 -1.24 34.61
CA ASP A 594 -8.17 0.18 34.98
C ASP A 594 -8.38 0.39 36.49
N ASN A 595 -9.36 -0.30 37.09
CA ASN A 595 -9.61 -0.25 38.53
C ASN A 595 -8.40 -0.79 39.30
N LEU A 596 -7.85 -1.93 38.88
CA LEU A 596 -6.64 -2.49 39.49
C LEU A 596 -5.44 -1.53 39.40
N LEU A 597 -5.25 -0.85 38.26
CA LEU A 597 -4.19 0.14 38.07
C LEU A 597 -4.39 1.36 38.98
N ARG A 598 -5.62 1.88 39.09
CA ARG A 598 -5.96 3.01 39.97
C ARG A 598 -5.76 2.65 41.44
N GLU A 599 -6.26 1.49 41.88
CA GLU A 599 -6.09 1.02 43.24
C GLU A 599 -4.62 0.83 43.61
N TYR A 600 -3.82 0.27 42.70
CA TYR A 600 -2.37 0.12 42.91
C TYR A 600 -1.68 1.48 43.02
N HIS A 601 -2.05 2.46 42.18
CA HIS A 601 -1.52 3.82 42.24
C HIS A 601 -1.87 4.51 43.57
N TYR A 602 -3.13 4.45 44.02
CA TYR A 602 -3.53 4.99 45.32
C TYR A 602 -2.84 4.28 46.50
N ALA A 603 -2.62 2.96 46.40
CA ALA A 603 -1.88 2.21 47.43
C ALA A 603 -0.40 2.62 47.49
N VAL A 604 0.20 2.95 46.36
CA VAL A 604 1.56 3.49 46.27
C VAL A 604 1.64 4.90 46.87
N GLU A 605 0.72 5.80 46.53
CA GLU A 605 0.70 7.17 47.06
C GLU A 605 0.45 7.22 48.57
N SER A 606 -0.39 6.31 49.09
CA SER A 606 -0.72 6.23 50.51
C SER A 606 0.25 5.41 51.36
N GLY A 607 1.32 4.85 50.76
CA GLY A 607 2.32 4.03 51.47
C GLY A 607 1.81 2.66 51.93
N ASN A 608 0.67 2.18 51.41
CA ASN A 608 -0.04 0.98 51.84
C ASN A 608 0.09 -0.22 50.88
N VAL A 609 1.14 -0.28 50.05
CA VAL A 609 1.33 -1.29 49.00
C VAL A 609 1.21 -2.73 49.52
N MET A 610 1.71 -3.01 50.73
CA MET A 610 1.64 -4.34 51.37
C MET A 610 0.21 -4.79 51.71
N LYS A 611 -0.74 -3.87 51.88
CA LYS A 611 -2.16 -4.19 52.12
C LYS A 611 -2.88 -4.55 50.82
N PHE A 612 -2.51 -3.92 49.71
CA PHE A 612 -3.05 -4.22 48.39
C PHE A 612 -2.59 -5.59 47.89
N GLU A 613 -1.31 -5.93 48.08
CA GLU A 613 -0.75 -7.23 47.68
C GLU A 613 -1.38 -8.41 48.46
N ASN A 614 -1.78 -8.19 49.71
CA ASN A 614 -2.40 -9.20 50.58
C ASN A 614 -3.94 -9.21 50.59
N GLY A 615 -4.61 -8.16 50.13
CA GLY A 615 -6.07 -8.00 50.24
C GLY A 615 -6.88 -8.77 49.19
N LEU A 616 -6.31 -9.03 48.01
CA LEU A 616 -7.00 -9.69 46.89
C LEU A 616 -6.94 -11.23 46.94
N THR A 617 -6.15 -11.82 47.83
CA THR A 617 -6.18 -13.28 48.10
C THR A 617 -7.29 -13.67 49.07
N ALA A 618 -7.95 -12.71 49.74
CA ALA A 618 -8.90 -12.96 50.82
C ALA A 618 -10.39 -12.83 50.43
N THR A 619 -10.72 -12.49 49.18
CA THR A 619 -12.12 -12.36 48.70
C THR A 619 -12.49 -13.45 47.69
N ASN A 620 -12.26 -14.71 48.03
CA ASN A 620 -12.92 -15.86 47.40
C ASN A 620 -13.62 -16.67 48.49
N GLY A 621 -14.88 -16.35 48.76
CA GLY A 621 -15.66 -17.05 49.78
C GLY A 621 -16.95 -16.36 50.17
N SER A 622 -17.86 -16.15 49.21
CA SER A 622 -19.32 -16.07 49.43
C SER A 622 -20.06 -16.19 48.11
#